data_AF-A0A7C4VQH6-F1
#
_entry.id   AF-A0A7C4VQH6-F1
#
_cell.length_a   1.000
_cell.length_b   1.000
_cell.length_c   1.000
_cell.angle_alpha   90.00
_cell.angle_beta   90.00
_cell.angle_gamma   90.00
#
_symmetry.space_group_name_H-M   'P 1'
#
loop_
_entity.id
_entity.type
_entity.pdbx_description
1 polymer ?
#
loop_
_entity_poly.entity_id
_entity_poly.type
_entity_poly.pdbx_seq_one_letter_code
_entity_poly.pdbx_strand_id
1 'polypeptide(L)'
;MNRKFYRGAIPFIIAVLCFAATSSATDPTAWFSRPIPMGVSIGNTPSNPYIYAGTAGLLVYQTSDPSKLYILSNNHVLGATGPDLCPGTADPGTTWTIQPGTLDIGADPGNDPYYQVGIVNTFVPIKMGFRGKNLMDAALAETSAQWASSNILGIGMPTAPAMEATVGQTVTKSGRTTGVTSGTVEALNVSLRVSYGRSCGKAKFVNQISITPGTFSDSGDSGSAILDSQTLRPVALLFAGSDTNTVGSPMSTVLSTLGVSIHTNNLVASDTLDEGVDMRQSLSLLRDIQSRHEDALLSITGVSGVGIGMSEAGDEPAFIVYIEKDQPAKYRKMIPDHLEGIPVRIIRSGIFKAY
;
A
#
# COMPACT_ATOMS: atom_id res chain seq x y z
N MET A 1 22.89 -57.39 61.18
CA MET A 1 21.80 -56.77 60.40
C MET A 1 22.02 -55.27 60.41
N ASN A 2 22.75 -54.70 59.44
CA ASN A 2 22.96 -53.25 59.36
C ASN A 2 23.20 -52.80 57.92
N ARG A 3 22.63 -51.63 57.63
CA ARG A 3 22.11 -51.17 56.33
C ARG A 3 23.20 -50.72 55.36
N LYS A 4 23.04 -51.10 54.08
CA LYS A 4 23.78 -50.52 52.94
C LYS A 4 23.23 -49.14 52.61
N PHE A 5 24.14 -48.19 52.43
CA PHE A 5 23.91 -46.85 51.90
C PHE A 5 23.40 -46.91 50.45
N TYR A 6 22.30 -46.22 50.14
CA TYR A 6 21.93 -45.85 48.78
C TYR A 6 21.99 -44.33 48.64
N ARG A 7 22.80 -43.87 47.68
CA ARG A 7 22.96 -42.47 47.28
C ARG A 7 21.67 -41.99 46.61
N GLY A 8 21.04 -40.94 47.14
CA GLY A 8 19.97 -40.22 46.46
C GLY A 8 20.57 -39.22 45.46
N ALA A 9 20.23 -39.37 44.18
CA ALA A 9 20.45 -38.34 43.16
C ALA A 9 19.17 -37.48 43.09
N ILE A 10 19.30 -36.17 43.30
CA ILE A 10 18.23 -35.18 43.11
C ILE A 10 18.42 -34.61 41.70
N PRO A 11 17.44 -34.73 40.77
CA PRO A 11 17.56 -34.07 39.48
C PRO A 11 17.24 -32.58 39.65
N PHE A 12 18.20 -31.73 39.26
CA PHE A 12 18.03 -30.29 39.13
C PHE A 12 17.26 -30.04 37.82
N ILE A 13 15.97 -29.71 37.91
CA ILE A 13 15.19 -29.26 36.76
C ILE A 13 15.49 -27.77 36.58
N ILE A 14 16.32 -27.44 35.59
CA ILE A 14 16.48 -26.06 35.12
C ILE A 14 15.22 -25.75 34.29
N ALA A 15 14.25 -25.06 34.91
CA ALA A 15 13.16 -24.45 34.18
C ALA A 15 13.71 -23.27 33.39
N VAL A 16 13.93 -23.47 32.09
CA VAL A 16 14.17 -22.37 31.14
C VAL A 16 12.84 -21.64 31.00
N LEU A 17 12.69 -20.53 31.73
CA LEU A 17 11.62 -19.56 31.51
C LEU A 17 11.88 -18.89 30.15
N CYS A 18 11.22 -19.40 29.10
CA CYS A 18 11.02 -18.64 27.88
C CYS A 18 10.16 -17.43 28.19
N PHE A 19 10.78 -16.27 28.40
CA PHE A 19 10.08 -14.99 28.28
C PHE A 19 9.76 -14.78 26.80
N ALA A 20 8.53 -15.10 26.39
CA ALA A 20 7.96 -14.49 25.22
C ALA A 20 7.78 -13.01 25.53
N ALA A 21 8.70 -12.16 25.06
CA ALA A 21 8.52 -10.73 25.09
C ALA A 21 7.32 -10.41 24.19
N THR A 22 6.16 -10.17 24.79
CA THR A 22 5.04 -9.54 24.10
C THR A 22 5.47 -8.10 23.79
N SER A 23 5.98 -7.84 22.59
CA SER A 23 6.18 -6.47 22.12
C SER A 23 4.80 -5.83 22.10
N SER A 24 4.55 -4.89 23.03
CA SER A 24 3.43 -3.96 22.89
C SER A 24 3.54 -3.37 21.49
N ALA A 25 2.54 -3.60 20.63
CA ALA A 25 2.48 -2.95 19.34
C ALA A 25 2.55 -1.44 19.59
N THR A 26 3.65 -0.82 19.19
CA THR A 26 3.84 0.64 19.28
C THR A 26 2.77 1.32 18.46
N ASP A 27 2.04 2.26 19.08
CA ASP A 27 0.97 3.04 18.47
C ASP A 27 1.50 3.85 17.27
N PRO A 28 1.07 3.58 16.03
CA PRO A 28 1.53 4.30 14.85
C PRO A 28 1.13 5.79 14.79
N THR A 29 0.17 6.21 15.63
CA THR A 29 -0.31 7.60 15.71
C THR A 29 0.50 8.45 16.69
N ALA A 30 1.28 7.81 17.56
CA ALA A 30 2.07 8.49 18.57
C ALA A 30 3.21 9.32 17.97
N TRP A 31 3.73 10.26 18.75
CA TRP A 31 4.98 10.96 18.41
C TRP A 31 6.18 10.00 18.54
N PHE A 32 7.10 10.05 17.57
CA PHE A 32 8.32 9.24 17.57
C PHE A 32 9.57 10.12 17.65
N SER A 33 10.52 9.73 18.52
CA SER A 33 11.85 10.33 18.50
C SER A 33 12.50 10.12 17.14
N ARG A 34 13.19 11.14 16.64
CA ARG A 34 13.87 11.05 15.35
C ARG A 34 15.11 10.12 15.44
N PRO A 35 15.43 9.35 14.39
CA PRO A 35 14.66 9.23 13.14
C PRO A 35 13.38 8.41 13.32
N ILE A 36 12.27 8.86 12.72
CA ILE A 36 11.01 8.14 12.75
C ILE A 36 11.12 6.83 11.93
N PRO A 37 10.42 5.76 12.31
CA PRO A 37 10.23 4.62 11.42
C PRO A 37 9.23 4.96 10.31
N MET A 38 9.21 4.16 9.25
CA MET A 38 8.09 4.09 8.32
C MET A 38 6.90 3.36 8.97
N GLY A 39 5.73 3.38 8.35
CA GLY A 39 4.50 2.79 8.87
C GLY A 39 3.80 3.64 9.94
N VAL A 40 4.23 4.89 10.15
CA VAL A 40 3.68 5.83 11.15
C VAL A 40 2.92 6.99 10.50
N SER A 41 2.11 7.65 11.31
CA SER A 41 1.35 8.85 10.94
C SER A 41 2.23 9.98 10.43
N ILE A 42 1.90 10.51 9.26
CA ILE A 42 2.45 11.77 8.73
C ILE A 42 1.35 12.61 8.08
N GLY A 43 1.63 13.88 7.86
CA GLY A 43 0.79 14.78 7.06
C GLY A 43 1.57 16.04 6.71
N ASN A 44 0.90 17.00 6.09
CA ASN A 44 1.49 18.30 5.80
C ASN A 44 0.87 19.43 6.63
N THR A 45 1.63 20.52 6.72
CA THR A 45 1.17 21.85 7.09
C THR A 45 1.41 22.80 5.90
N PRO A 46 0.48 23.71 5.60
CA PRO A 46 -0.80 23.92 6.28
C PRO A 46 -1.86 22.88 5.89
N SER A 47 -2.72 22.50 6.82
CA SER A 47 -3.88 21.62 6.59
C SER A 47 -5.23 22.29 6.83
N ASN A 48 -5.26 23.40 7.58
CA ASN A 48 -6.48 24.13 7.92
C ASN A 48 -7.38 24.44 6.71
N PRO A 49 -8.72 24.40 6.88
CA PRO A 49 -9.47 24.25 8.14
C PRO A 49 -9.71 22.78 8.56
N TYR A 50 -9.14 21.81 7.85
CA TYR A 50 -9.30 20.39 8.14
C TYR A 50 -8.00 19.81 8.71
N ILE A 51 -8.11 18.69 9.43
CA ILE A 51 -6.95 17.91 9.86
C ILE A 51 -6.99 16.55 9.21
N TYR A 52 -5.83 16.02 8.85
CA TYR A 52 -5.69 14.75 8.16
C TYR A 52 -4.34 14.11 8.50
N ALA A 53 -4.24 12.81 8.22
CA ALA A 53 -3.00 12.07 8.31
C ALA A 53 -3.04 10.88 7.36
N GLY A 54 -1.88 10.54 6.82
CA GLY A 54 -1.61 9.29 6.11
C GLY A 54 -0.41 8.58 6.73
N THR A 55 0.23 7.71 5.96
CA THR A 55 1.32 6.87 6.43
C THR A 55 2.64 7.19 5.69
N ALA A 56 3.75 7.22 6.43
CA ALA A 56 5.10 7.21 5.87
C ALA A 56 5.40 5.82 5.30
N GLY A 57 5.49 5.67 3.99
CA GLY A 57 5.53 4.35 3.33
C GLY A 57 6.89 3.69 3.34
N LEU A 58 7.83 4.26 2.60
CA LEU A 58 9.21 3.80 2.50
C LEU A 58 10.16 4.98 2.59
N LEU A 59 11.33 4.74 3.17
CA LEU A 59 12.48 5.59 2.92
C LEU A 59 13.10 5.18 1.58
N VAL A 60 13.26 6.13 0.67
CA VAL A 60 13.83 5.93 -0.66
C VAL A 60 14.94 6.94 -0.90
N TYR A 61 15.81 6.70 -1.86
CA TYR A 61 16.85 7.63 -2.29
C TYR A 61 16.75 7.94 -3.78
N GLN A 62 17.24 9.11 -4.21
CA GLN A 62 17.31 9.45 -5.63
C GLN A 62 18.28 8.51 -6.34
N THR A 63 17.84 7.80 -7.38
CA THR A 63 18.72 6.86 -8.11
C THR A 63 19.95 7.56 -8.71
N SER A 64 19.81 8.84 -9.12
CA SER A 64 20.92 9.64 -9.64
C SER A 64 21.83 10.25 -8.56
N ASP A 65 21.38 10.30 -7.29
CA ASP A 65 22.13 10.85 -6.16
C ASP A 65 21.69 10.18 -4.85
N PRO A 66 22.34 9.06 -4.45
CA PRO A 66 21.96 8.31 -3.25
C PRO A 66 22.05 9.06 -1.93
N SER A 67 22.64 10.27 -1.92
CA SER A 67 22.66 11.13 -0.73
C SER A 67 21.32 11.83 -0.47
N LYS A 68 20.46 11.94 -1.49
CA LYS A 68 19.13 12.55 -1.39
C LYS A 68 18.10 11.52 -0.97
N LEU A 69 17.57 11.68 0.24
CA LEU A 69 16.59 10.78 0.84
C LEU A 69 15.19 11.40 0.78
N TYR A 70 14.19 10.54 0.63
CA TYR A 70 12.79 10.92 0.63
C TYR A 70 11.93 9.93 1.40
N ILE A 71 10.90 10.45 2.08
CA ILE A 71 9.75 9.67 2.52
C ILE A 71 8.81 9.52 1.31
N LEU A 72 8.55 8.28 0.89
CA LEU A 72 7.55 7.94 -0.11
C LEU A 72 6.19 7.74 0.55
N SER A 73 5.15 8.39 0.01
CA SER A 73 3.75 8.20 0.39
C SER A 73 2.85 8.53 -0.81
N ASN A 74 1.55 8.74 -0.62
CA ASN A 74 0.63 9.13 -1.69
C ASN A 74 0.64 10.64 -1.98
N ASN A 75 0.26 11.03 -3.19
CA ASN A 75 -0.06 12.41 -3.55
C ASN A 75 -1.22 12.95 -2.71
N HIS A 76 -2.28 12.19 -2.47
CA HIS A 76 -3.35 12.70 -1.59
C HIS A 76 -2.95 12.82 -0.11
N VAL A 77 -1.76 12.35 0.28
CA VAL A 77 -1.17 12.54 1.61
C VAL A 77 -0.14 13.67 1.60
N LEU A 78 0.95 13.49 0.85
CA LEU A 78 2.09 14.41 0.80
C LEU A 78 1.99 15.48 -0.28
N GLY A 79 1.19 15.28 -1.31
CA GLY A 79 0.92 16.30 -2.34
C GLY A 79 -0.34 17.14 -2.04
N ALA A 80 -0.97 16.97 -0.88
CA ALA A 80 -2.16 17.69 -0.46
C ALA A 80 -1.87 18.68 0.67
N THR A 81 -2.54 19.83 0.65
CA THR A 81 -2.55 20.83 1.73
C THR A 81 -3.95 21.45 1.85
N GLY A 82 -4.19 22.17 2.94
CA GLY A 82 -5.41 22.94 3.13
C GLY A 82 -5.56 24.08 2.09
N PRO A 83 -6.79 24.58 1.84
CA PRO A 83 -8.02 24.23 2.53
C PRO A 83 -8.80 23.03 1.95
N ASP A 84 -8.45 22.56 0.75
CA ASP A 84 -9.27 21.58 0.02
C ASP A 84 -8.82 20.12 0.23
N LEU A 85 -7.58 19.91 0.70
CA LEU A 85 -6.93 18.60 0.86
C LEU A 85 -6.99 17.75 -0.42
N CYS A 86 -7.00 18.38 -1.58
CA CYS A 86 -6.99 17.68 -2.85
C CYS A 86 -5.55 17.32 -3.27
N PRO A 87 -5.35 16.19 -3.97
CA PRO A 87 -4.05 15.82 -4.50
C PRO A 87 -3.49 16.91 -5.41
N GLY A 88 -2.21 17.21 -5.27
CA GLY A 88 -1.47 18.19 -6.06
C GLY A 88 -1.67 19.64 -5.66
N THR A 89 -2.15 19.90 -4.44
CA THR A 89 -2.31 21.27 -3.90
C THR A 89 -1.11 21.74 -3.08
N ALA A 90 -0.25 20.83 -2.63
CA ALA A 90 0.99 21.18 -1.95
C ALA A 90 1.93 21.95 -2.89
N ASP A 91 2.70 22.88 -2.32
CA ASP A 91 3.77 23.60 -3.00
C ASP A 91 5.12 22.91 -2.74
N PRO A 92 5.72 22.25 -3.76
CA PRO A 92 7.01 21.58 -3.60
C PRO A 92 8.14 22.54 -3.23
N GLY A 93 8.99 22.14 -2.29
CA GLY A 93 10.10 22.92 -1.76
C GLY A 93 9.72 23.85 -0.59
N THR A 94 8.43 24.05 -0.30
CA THR A 94 7.97 24.93 0.78
C THR A 94 7.02 24.25 1.76
N THR A 95 6.22 23.28 1.30
CA THR A 95 5.26 22.55 2.15
C THR A 95 6.00 21.61 3.11
N TRP A 96 5.76 21.75 4.41
CA TRP A 96 6.42 20.90 5.41
C TRP A 96 5.63 19.61 5.64
N THR A 97 6.35 18.51 5.69
CA THR A 97 5.83 17.22 6.16
C THR A 97 6.17 17.05 7.64
N ILE A 98 5.17 16.65 8.42
CA ILE A 98 5.24 16.56 9.87
C ILE A 98 4.88 15.15 10.39
N GLN A 99 5.40 14.81 11.57
CA GLN A 99 5.11 13.57 12.31
C GLN A 99 4.85 13.90 13.79
N PRO A 100 3.68 13.51 14.35
CA PRO A 100 2.53 12.89 13.65
C PRO A 100 1.87 13.83 12.62
N GLY A 101 0.98 13.30 11.79
CA GLY A 101 0.12 14.13 10.94
C GLY A 101 -0.87 14.96 11.75
N THR A 102 -1.40 16.03 11.15
CA THR A 102 -2.28 17.00 11.86
C THR A 102 -3.51 16.37 12.53
N LEU A 103 -4.06 15.29 11.97
CA LEU A 103 -5.15 14.54 12.59
C LEU A 103 -4.76 13.93 13.94
N ASP A 104 -3.56 13.36 14.03
CA ASP A 104 -3.07 12.68 15.23
C ASP A 104 -2.44 13.66 16.23
N ILE A 105 -2.05 14.85 15.78
CA ILE A 105 -1.77 16.00 16.65
C ILE A 105 -3.08 16.58 17.23
N GLY A 106 -4.18 16.50 16.47
CA GLY A 106 -5.48 17.11 16.80
C GLY A 106 -5.60 18.58 16.37
N ALA A 107 -4.57 19.13 15.72
CA ALA A 107 -4.52 20.49 15.20
C ALA A 107 -3.46 20.60 14.09
N ASP A 108 -3.53 21.68 13.31
CA ASP A 108 -2.44 22.11 12.43
C ASP A 108 -1.43 22.93 13.27
N PRO A 109 -0.21 22.42 13.55
CA PRO A 109 0.78 23.13 14.35
C PRO A 109 1.48 24.26 13.57
N GLY A 110 1.16 24.42 12.27
CA GLY A 110 1.95 25.26 11.39
C GLY A 110 3.37 24.71 11.21
N ASN A 111 4.28 25.57 10.80
CA ASN A 111 5.68 25.21 10.53
C ASN A 111 6.53 25.21 11.82
N ASP A 112 6.12 24.40 12.81
CA ASP A 112 6.89 24.16 14.04
C ASP A 112 7.98 23.10 13.78
N PRO A 113 9.28 23.44 13.93
CA PRO A 113 10.40 22.50 13.70
C PRO A 113 10.36 21.24 14.55
N TYR A 114 9.65 21.26 15.69
CA TYR A 114 9.50 20.07 16.56
C TYR A 114 8.83 18.91 15.84
N TYR A 115 7.89 19.19 14.92
CA TYR A 115 7.14 18.16 14.20
C TYR A 115 7.73 17.84 12.83
N GLN A 116 8.62 18.67 12.29
CA GLN A 116 9.13 18.51 10.94
C GLN A 116 9.89 17.19 10.75
N VAL A 117 9.61 16.50 9.64
CA VAL A 117 10.34 15.30 9.17
C VAL A 117 10.67 15.34 7.68
N GLY A 118 10.23 16.37 6.97
CA GLY A 118 10.59 16.57 5.58
C GLY A 118 9.96 17.81 4.98
N ILE A 119 10.26 18.00 3.69
CA ILE A 119 9.67 19.04 2.84
C ILE A 119 9.18 18.36 1.57
N VAL A 120 7.94 18.58 1.16
CA VAL A 120 7.39 17.99 -0.06
C VAL A 120 8.29 18.36 -1.25
N ASN A 121 8.79 17.36 -1.98
CA ASN A 121 9.70 17.55 -3.10
C ASN A 121 9.02 17.37 -4.46
N THR A 122 8.15 16.37 -4.59
CA THR A 122 7.40 16.13 -5.83
C THR A 122 6.21 15.22 -5.60
N PHE A 123 5.27 15.23 -6.54
CA PHE A 123 4.15 14.32 -6.59
C PHE A 123 3.74 14.08 -8.04
N VAL A 124 3.15 12.91 -8.32
CA VAL A 124 2.66 12.58 -9.66
C VAL A 124 1.25 13.14 -9.83
N PRO A 125 0.99 14.06 -10.79
CA PRO A 125 -0.33 14.65 -10.98
C PRO A 125 -1.40 13.60 -11.33
N ILE A 126 -2.54 13.68 -10.64
CA ILE A 126 -3.69 12.81 -10.91
C ILE A 126 -4.62 13.46 -11.93
N LYS A 127 -4.83 12.77 -13.06
CA LYS A 127 -5.79 13.13 -14.10
C LYS A 127 -7.19 12.76 -13.63
N MET A 128 -7.92 13.73 -13.08
CA MET A 128 -9.32 13.57 -12.68
C MET A 128 -10.24 13.30 -13.88
N GLY A 129 -11.39 12.70 -13.59
CA GLY A 129 -12.38 12.31 -14.59
C GLY A 129 -12.17 10.89 -15.15
N PHE A 130 -13.09 10.46 -16.00
CA PHE A 130 -13.16 9.08 -16.49
C PHE A 130 -12.22 8.77 -17.66
N ARG A 131 -11.67 9.80 -18.32
CA ARG A 131 -10.76 9.66 -19.47
C ARG A 131 -9.29 9.57 -19.07
N GLY A 132 -8.95 10.05 -17.87
CA GLY A 132 -7.60 9.94 -17.33
C GLY A 132 -7.20 8.47 -17.12
N LYS A 133 -5.96 8.13 -17.42
CA LYS A 133 -5.36 6.85 -17.01
C LYS A 133 -4.21 7.17 -16.05
N ASN A 134 -4.44 6.94 -14.77
CA ASN A 134 -3.45 7.16 -13.71
C ASN A 134 -2.79 5.82 -13.36
N LEU A 135 -1.46 5.80 -13.28
CA LEU A 135 -0.69 4.61 -12.94
C LEU A 135 -0.39 4.50 -11.44
N MET A 136 -0.40 5.63 -10.75
CA MET A 136 -0.12 5.69 -9.33
C MET A 136 -0.70 6.93 -8.67
N ASP A 137 -0.83 6.84 -7.36
CA ASP A 137 -0.98 7.97 -6.45
C ASP A 137 0.25 8.01 -5.54
N ALA A 138 1.21 8.88 -5.86
CA ALA A 138 2.52 8.87 -5.20
C ALA A 138 3.14 10.26 -5.10
N ALA A 139 3.89 10.47 -4.02
CA ALA A 139 4.60 11.69 -3.71
C ALA A 139 5.82 11.42 -2.82
N LEU A 140 6.76 12.36 -2.87
CA LEU A 140 8.01 12.34 -2.11
C LEU A 140 8.12 13.58 -1.25
N ALA A 141 8.51 13.41 0.02
CA ALA A 141 9.01 14.48 0.87
C ALA A 141 10.51 14.28 1.12
N GLU A 142 11.33 15.26 0.75
CA GLU A 142 12.77 15.26 1.03
C GLU A 142 13.02 15.24 2.54
N THR A 143 13.92 14.37 2.97
CA THR A 143 14.23 14.11 4.37
C THR A 143 15.72 13.81 4.56
N SER A 144 16.12 13.39 5.75
CA SER A 144 17.47 12.93 6.04
C SER A 144 17.47 11.73 6.99
N ALA A 145 18.62 11.07 7.11
CA ALA A 145 18.81 9.99 8.08
C ALA A 145 18.70 10.44 9.55
N GLN A 146 18.71 11.76 9.81
CA GLN A 146 18.44 12.30 11.14
C GLN A 146 16.94 12.33 11.45
N TRP A 147 16.09 12.38 10.44
CA TRP A 147 14.63 12.55 10.58
C TRP A 147 13.85 11.26 10.32
N ALA A 148 14.30 10.42 9.41
CA ALA A 148 13.61 9.21 9.01
C ALA A 148 14.57 8.02 8.85
N SER A 149 14.07 6.83 9.18
CA SER A 149 14.78 5.55 9.04
C SER A 149 13.99 4.62 8.14
N SER A 150 14.68 3.66 7.52
CA SER A 150 14.04 2.66 6.66
C SER A 150 13.24 1.60 7.41
N ASN A 151 13.37 1.50 8.73
CA ASN A 151 12.66 0.49 9.51
C ASN A 151 11.14 0.76 9.45
N ILE A 152 10.35 -0.24 9.06
CA ILE A 152 8.89 -0.16 9.06
C ILE A 152 8.38 -0.65 10.41
N LEU A 153 7.57 0.17 11.09
CA LEU A 153 7.04 -0.11 12.42
C LEU A 153 6.35 -1.49 12.46
N GLY A 154 6.75 -2.32 13.43
CA GLY A 154 6.18 -3.68 13.60
C GLY A 154 6.53 -4.71 12.53
N ILE A 155 7.24 -4.35 11.45
CA ILE A 155 7.66 -5.27 10.38
C ILE A 155 9.19 -5.43 10.35
N GLY A 156 9.92 -4.33 10.44
CA GLY A 156 11.37 -4.31 10.31
C GLY A 156 11.84 -3.72 8.99
N MET A 157 13.04 -4.12 8.56
CA MET A 157 13.72 -3.55 7.42
C MET A 157 13.18 -4.12 6.09
N PRO A 158 12.73 -3.29 5.14
CA PRO A 158 12.37 -3.78 3.80
C PRO A 158 13.62 -4.24 3.04
N THR A 159 13.43 -5.11 2.06
CA THR A 159 14.50 -5.58 1.17
C THR A 159 14.32 -5.02 -0.24
N ALA A 160 15.37 -5.11 -1.06
CA ALA A 160 15.37 -4.67 -2.46
C ALA A 160 15.75 -5.83 -3.39
N PRO A 161 15.33 -5.81 -4.67
CA PRO A 161 14.50 -4.80 -5.32
C PRO A 161 12.99 -4.99 -5.05
N ALA A 162 12.16 -4.12 -5.62
CA ALA A 162 10.71 -4.32 -5.63
C ALA A 162 10.32 -5.69 -6.25
N MET A 163 9.17 -6.21 -5.85
CA MET A 163 8.61 -7.48 -6.32
C MET A 163 7.37 -7.25 -7.17
N GLU A 164 7.33 -7.88 -8.35
CA GLU A 164 6.12 -7.96 -9.16
C GLU A 164 5.10 -8.83 -8.46
N ALA A 165 3.84 -8.39 -8.44
CA ALA A 165 2.78 -9.11 -7.74
C ALA A 165 2.30 -10.34 -8.54
N THR A 166 1.99 -11.40 -7.81
CA THR A 166 1.33 -12.62 -8.30
C THR A 166 0.02 -12.85 -7.54
N VAL A 167 -1.01 -13.36 -8.22
CA VAL A 167 -2.29 -13.67 -7.57
C VAL A 167 -2.08 -14.79 -6.55
N GLY A 168 -2.65 -14.63 -5.36
CA GLY A 168 -2.50 -15.58 -4.25
C GLY A 168 -1.28 -15.33 -3.35
N GLN A 169 -0.36 -14.42 -3.71
CA GLN A 169 0.78 -14.12 -2.83
C GLN A 169 0.32 -13.44 -1.54
N THR A 170 0.93 -13.81 -0.43
CA THR A 170 0.67 -13.22 0.89
C THR A 170 1.45 -11.92 1.05
N VAL A 171 0.76 -10.85 1.43
CA VAL A 171 1.37 -9.53 1.62
C VAL A 171 1.13 -8.99 3.03
N THR A 172 2.04 -8.14 3.49
CA THR A 172 1.99 -7.48 4.79
C THR A 172 2.22 -5.99 4.65
N LYS A 173 1.66 -5.18 5.55
CA LYS A 173 1.86 -3.72 5.58
C LYS A 173 1.79 -3.21 7.01
N SER A 174 2.48 -2.10 7.30
CA SER A 174 2.23 -1.29 8.50
C SER A 174 1.66 0.05 8.10
N GLY A 175 0.53 0.43 8.68
CA GLY A 175 -0.17 1.68 8.41
C GLY A 175 -0.59 2.39 9.69
N ARG A 176 -0.83 3.71 9.61
CA ARG A 176 -1.13 4.53 10.79
C ARG A 176 -2.36 4.05 11.55
N THR A 177 -3.35 3.50 10.86
CA THR A 177 -4.69 3.24 11.41
C THR A 177 -4.79 1.79 11.87
N THR A 178 -4.42 0.85 11.00
CA THR A 178 -4.60 -0.58 11.29
C THR A 178 -3.32 -1.26 11.80
N GLY A 179 -2.20 -0.53 11.90
CA GLY A 179 -0.92 -1.10 12.30
C GLY A 179 -0.45 -2.17 11.32
N VAL A 180 0.11 -3.26 11.83
CA VAL A 180 0.54 -4.41 11.01
C VAL A 180 -0.66 -5.30 10.68
N THR A 181 -0.91 -5.49 9.39
CA THR A 181 -1.92 -6.44 8.90
C THR A 181 -1.35 -7.28 7.76
N SER A 182 -1.99 -8.42 7.51
CA SER A 182 -1.63 -9.32 6.41
C SER A 182 -2.85 -9.61 5.54
N GLY A 183 -2.61 -9.85 4.26
CA GLY A 183 -3.64 -10.10 3.26
C GLY A 183 -3.07 -10.89 2.09
N THR A 184 -3.86 -10.97 1.03
CA THR A 184 -3.54 -11.75 -0.17
C THR A 184 -3.85 -10.95 -1.41
N VAL A 185 -2.98 -11.01 -2.43
CA VAL A 185 -3.27 -10.42 -3.73
C VAL A 185 -4.41 -11.18 -4.40
N GLU A 186 -5.55 -10.52 -4.61
CA GLU A 186 -6.75 -11.09 -5.23
C GLU A 186 -6.71 -10.94 -6.76
N ALA A 187 -6.27 -9.78 -7.24
CA ALA A 187 -6.26 -9.48 -8.67
C ALA A 187 -5.13 -8.52 -9.05
N LEU A 188 -4.67 -8.70 -10.29
CA LEU A 188 -3.69 -7.87 -10.97
C LEU A 188 -4.35 -7.06 -12.09
N ASN A 189 -3.61 -6.12 -12.64
CA ASN A 189 -4.04 -5.26 -13.75
C ASN A 189 -5.42 -4.62 -13.52
N VAL A 190 -5.69 -4.20 -12.29
CA VAL A 190 -7.00 -3.68 -11.91
C VAL A 190 -7.15 -2.26 -12.47
N SER A 191 -8.20 -2.07 -13.27
CA SER A 191 -8.68 -0.79 -13.76
C SER A 191 -9.92 -0.40 -12.98
N LEU A 192 -9.89 0.69 -12.20
CA LEU A 192 -10.97 1.08 -11.30
C LEU A 192 -11.18 2.60 -11.24
N ARG A 193 -12.35 3.01 -10.73
CA ARG A 193 -12.63 4.41 -10.41
C ARG A 193 -12.52 4.64 -8.90
N VAL A 194 -11.66 5.58 -8.52
CA VAL A 194 -11.41 5.95 -7.13
C VAL A 194 -12.00 7.33 -6.85
N SER A 195 -12.75 7.45 -5.75
CA SER A 195 -13.30 8.72 -5.28
C SER A 195 -12.35 9.38 -4.29
N TYR A 196 -11.98 10.64 -4.53
CA TYR A 196 -11.15 11.48 -3.64
C TYR A 196 -12.04 12.46 -2.85
N GLY A 197 -13.17 11.97 -2.36
CA GLY A 197 -14.19 12.83 -1.74
C GLY A 197 -14.95 13.72 -2.74
N ARG A 198 -15.89 14.51 -2.21
CA ARG A 198 -16.82 15.31 -3.01
C ARG A 198 -16.17 16.53 -3.64
N SER A 199 -15.18 17.13 -2.97
CA SER A 199 -14.46 18.32 -3.43
C SER A 199 -13.49 18.02 -4.57
N CYS A 200 -12.76 16.91 -4.51
CA CYS A 200 -11.70 16.60 -5.49
C CYS A 200 -12.17 15.75 -6.67
N GLY A 201 -13.27 15.01 -6.51
CA GLY A 201 -13.89 14.23 -7.59
C GLY A 201 -13.40 12.78 -7.67
N LYS A 202 -13.44 12.21 -8.88
CA LYS A 202 -13.10 10.81 -9.14
C LYS A 202 -12.04 10.70 -10.23
N ALA A 203 -11.17 9.70 -10.13
CA ALA A 203 -10.15 9.42 -11.13
C ALA A 203 -10.13 7.92 -11.49
N LYS A 204 -9.84 7.62 -12.76
CA LYS A 204 -9.60 6.23 -13.22
C LYS A 204 -8.12 5.88 -13.02
N PHE A 205 -7.87 4.76 -12.37
CA PHE A 205 -6.55 4.14 -12.22
C PHE A 205 -6.52 2.85 -13.01
N VAL A 206 -5.35 2.52 -13.56
CA VAL A 206 -5.13 1.31 -14.38
C VAL A 206 -3.85 0.62 -13.94
N ASN A 207 -3.73 -0.68 -14.20
CA ASN A 207 -2.59 -1.48 -13.76
C ASN A 207 -2.38 -1.48 -12.23
N GLN A 208 -3.47 -1.53 -11.45
CA GLN A 208 -3.40 -1.59 -10.00
C GLN A 208 -3.44 -3.03 -9.48
N ILE A 209 -3.11 -3.22 -8.21
CA ILE A 209 -3.14 -4.51 -7.51
C ILE A 209 -4.27 -4.45 -6.48
N SER A 210 -5.17 -5.44 -6.48
CA SER A 210 -6.21 -5.61 -5.47
C SER A 210 -5.77 -6.62 -4.42
N ILE A 211 -6.01 -6.29 -3.16
CA ILE A 211 -5.67 -7.10 -1.98
C ILE A 211 -6.95 -7.33 -1.17
N THR A 212 -7.07 -8.50 -0.58
CA THR A 212 -8.18 -8.95 0.27
C THR A 212 -7.62 -9.54 1.57
N PRO A 213 -8.35 -9.56 2.70
CA PRO A 213 -9.68 -8.98 2.93
C PRO A 213 -9.69 -7.46 3.06
N GLY A 214 -10.87 -6.84 3.07
CA GLY A 214 -11.03 -5.39 3.29
C GLY A 214 -10.49 -4.90 4.63
N THR A 215 -10.38 -5.79 5.63
CA THR A 215 -9.72 -5.51 6.92
C THR A 215 -8.19 -5.39 6.81
N PHE A 216 -7.62 -5.58 5.61
CA PHE A 216 -6.20 -5.38 5.37
C PHE A 216 -5.80 -3.91 5.59
N SER A 217 -6.68 -2.95 5.32
CA SER A 217 -6.38 -1.53 5.57
C SER A 217 -7.63 -0.67 5.71
N ASP A 218 -7.48 0.49 6.32
CA ASP A 218 -8.55 1.48 6.49
C ASP A 218 -8.06 2.91 6.18
N SER A 219 -8.97 3.89 6.23
CA SER A 219 -8.70 5.32 6.07
C SER A 219 -7.52 5.76 6.93
N GLY A 220 -6.55 6.45 6.30
CA GLY A 220 -5.27 6.83 6.89
C GLY A 220 -4.10 5.86 6.65
N ASP A 221 -4.33 4.59 6.30
CA ASP A 221 -3.23 3.69 5.90
C ASP A 221 -2.66 4.04 4.52
N SER A 222 -3.28 4.97 3.80
CA SER A 222 -2.76 5.59 2.57
C SER A 222 -1.29 5.95 2.70
N GLY A 223 -0.48 5.46 1.76
CA GLY A 223 0.96 5.64 1.72
C GLY A 223 1.73 4.46 2.28
N SER A 224 1.09 3.50 2.95
CA SER A 224 1.76 2.29 3.45
C SER A 224 2.41 1.50 2.32
N ALA A 225 3.64 1.05 2.55
CA ALA A 225 4.26 0.06 1.70
C ALA A 225 3.62 -1.31 1.96
N ILE A 226 3.16 -1.95 0.89
CA ILE A 226 2.71 -3.33 0.90
C ILE A 226 3.90 -4.18 0.46
N LEU A 227 4.31 -5.11 1.31
CA LEU A 227 5.48 -5.97 1.10
C LEU A 227 5.03 -7.41 0.89
N ASP A 228 5.83 -8.17 0.16
CA ASP A 228 5.75 -9.63 0.23
C ASP A 228 6.06 -10.10 1.67
N SER A 229 5.22 -10.99 2.20
CA SER A 229 5.29 -11.38 3.62
C SER A 229 6.50 -12.24 3.97
N GLN A 230 7.12 -12.87 2.96
CA GLN A 230 8.26 -13.77 3.19
C GLN A 230 9.58 -13.03 3.06
N THR A 231 9.73 -12.23 2.01
CA THR A 231 10.99 -11.58 1.64
C THR A 231 11.08 -10.13 2.10
N LEU A 232 9.96 -9.51 2.48
CA LEU A 232 9.83 -8.08 2.78
C LEU A 232 10.21 -7.18 1.58
N ARG A 233 10.16 -7.71 0.36
CA ARG A 233 10.33 -6.94 -0.87
C ARG A 233 9.05 -6.12 -1.12
N PRO A 234 9.16 -4.81 -1.39
CA PRO A 234 8.00 -3.99 -1.70
C PRO A 234 7.26 -4.43 -2.96
N VAL A 235 5.96 -4.62 -2.86
CA VAL A 235 5.04 -5.06 -3.92
C VAL A 235 4.23 -3.88 -4.45
N ALA A 236 3.63 -3.10 -3.55
CA ALA A 236 2.72 -2.02 -3.93
C ALA A 236 2.76 -0.84 -2.94
N LEU A 237 2.32 0.33 -3.40
CA LEU A 237 2.03 1.49 -2.57
C LEU A 237 0.52 1.60 -2.39
N LEU A 238 0.03 1.45 -1.16
CA LEU A 238 -1.39 1.53 -0.82
C LEU A 238 -1.91 2.95 -1.05
N PHE A 239 -3.07 3.12 -1.70
CA PHE A 239 -3.70 4.45 -1.83
C PHE A 239 -5.23 4.48 -1.75
N ALA A 240 -5.90 3.33 -1.90
CA ALA A 240 -7.35 3.28 -1.93
C ALA A 240 -7.87 1.96 -1.36
N GLY A 241 -9.16 1.92 -1.04
CA GLY A 241 -9.84 0.71 -0.61
C GLY A 241 -11.35 0.80 -0.75
N SER A 242 -12.00 -0.28 -0.38
CA SER A 242 -13.45 -0.46 -0.34
C SER A 242 -13.82 -1.36 0.84
N ASP A 243 -15.10 -1.67 1.01
CA ASP A 243 -15.58 -2.52 2.11
C ASP A 243 -14.92 -3.92 2.15
N THR A 244 -14.36 -4.38 1.03
CA THR A 244 -13.86 -5.75 0.86
C THR A 244 -12.43 -5.83 0.35
N ASN A 245 -11.84 -4.72 -0.11
CA ASN A 245 -10.57 -4.75 -0.81
C ASN A 245 -9.72 -3.51 -0.54
N THR A 246 -8.41 -3.70 -0.61
CA THR A 246 -7.40 -2.65 -0.67
C THR A 246 -6.83 -2.58 -2.07
N VAL A 247 -6.46 -1.40 -2.52
CA VAL A 247 -5.84 -1.17 -3.82
C VAL A 247 -4.49 -0.48 -3.64
N GLY A 248 -3.48 -1.05 -4.29
CA GLY A 248 -2.14 -0.49 -4.32
C GLY A 248 -1.60 -0.33 -5.75
N SER A 249 -0.80 0.72 -5.95
CA SER A 249 -0.06 0.94 -7.20
C SER A 249 1.22 0.09 -7.19
N PRO A 250 1.57 -0.60 -8.30
CA PRO A 250 2.77 -1.44 -8.34
C PRO A 250 4.03 -0.65 -7.97
N MET A 251 4.80 -1.17 -7.01
CA MET A 251 5.94 -0.43 -6.45
C MET A 251 7.03 -0.20 -7.51
N SER A 252 7.25 -1.16 -8.42
CA SER A 252 8.17 -0.98 -9.55
C SER A 252 7.81 0.22 -10.44
N THR A 253 6.52 0.44 -10.68
CA THR A 253 6.00 1.58 -11.46
C THR A 253 6.20 2.90 -10.71
N VAL A 254 5.96 2.89 -9.38
CA VAL A 254 6.18 4.06 -8.51
C VAL A 254 7.65 4.47 -8.49
N LEU A 255 8.55 3.54 -8.17
CA LEU A 255 9.98 3.80 -8.04
C LEU A 255 10.60 4.28 -9.36
N SER A 256 10.27 3.63 -10.48
CA SER A 256 10.78 4.00 -11.80
C SER A 256 10.28 5.35 -12.28
N THR A 257 9.00 5.68 -12.05
CA THR A 257 8.43 6.98 -12.48
C THR A 257 9.00 8.14 -11.66
N LEU A 258 9.25 7.93 -10.37
CA LEU A 258 9.84 8.94 -9.49
C LEU A 258 11.38 8.98 -9.57
N GLY A 259 12.01 8.01 -10.24
CA GLY A 259 13.48 7.93 -10.35
C GLY A 259 14.18 7.66 -9.02
N VAL A 260 13.55 6.90 -8.13
CA VAL A 260 14.05 6.59 -6.78
C VAL A 260 14.25 5.09 -6.57
N SER A 261 15.05 4.74 -5.58
CA SER A 261 15.36 3.36 -5.18
C SER A 261 15.13 3.15 -3.69
N ILE A 262 14.82 1.92 -3.29
CA ILE A 262 14.52 1.57 -1.89
C ILE A 262 15.78 1.77 -1.04
N HIS A 263 15.70 2.57 0.01
CA HIS A 263 16.81 2.71 0.95
C HIS A 263 16.83 1.50 1.89
N THR A 264 17.88 0.68 1.79
CA THR A 264 18.10 -0.46 2.69
C THR A 264 19.51 -0.44 3.31
N ASN A 265 19.75 -1.23 4.36
CA ASN A 265 21.04 -1.29 5.05
C ASN A 265 22.09 -2.13 4.28
N ASN A 266 21.71 -2.80 3.20
CA ASN A 266 22.60 -3.66 2.41
C ASN A 266 22.52 -3.31 0.92
N LEU A 267 23.69 -3.13 0.29
CA LEU A 267 23.81 -3.02 -1.15
C LEU A 267 23.30 -4.31 -1.81
N VAL A 268 22.27 -4.13 -2.64
CA VAL A 268 21.73 -4.98 -3.71
C VAL A 268 22.28 -6.41 -3.77
N ALA A 269 21.46 -7.40 -3.40
CA ALA A 269 21.58 -8.72 -4.01
C ALA A 269 21.07 -8.61 -5.45
N SER A 270 21.96 -8.75 -6.43
CA SER A 270 21.54 -8.93 -7.81
C SER A 270 20.99 -10.35 -7.92
N ASP A 271 19.67 -10.49 -7.86
CA ASP A 271 19.02 -11.76 -8.20
C ASP A 271 18.42 -11.66 -9.59
N THR A 272 19.01 -12.40 -10.51
CA THR A 272 18.38 -12.83 -11.75
C THR A 272 17.27 -13.81 -11.40
N LEU A 273 16.01 -13.38 -11.51
CA LEU A 273 14.87 -14.30 -11.48
C LEU A 273 14.39 -14.54 -12.91
N ASP A 274 14.90 -15.64 -13.46
CA ASP A 274 14.24 -16.37 -14.53
C ASP A 274 13.14 -17.24 -13.91
N GLU A 275 11.93 -16.70 -13.83
CA GLU A 275 10.73 -17.47 -13.59
C GLU A 275 9.70 -17.20 -14.69
N GLY A 276 9.39 -18.26 -15.44
CA GLY A 276 8.10 -18.51 -16.09
C GLY A 276 7.77 -17.66 -17.31
N VAL A 277 8.48 -17.87 -18.43
CA VAL A 277 8.10 -17.32 -19.75
C VAL A 277 6.62 -17.60 -20.07
N ASP A 278 6.11 -18.79 -19.69
CA ASP A 278 4.73 -19.23 -19.94
C ASP A 278 3.67 -18.45 -19.11
N MET A 279 3.97 -18.16 -17.83
CA MET A 279 3.08 -17.37 -16.97
C MET A 279 3.03 -15.89 -17.41
N ARG A 280 4.18 -15.34 -17.84
CA ARG A 280 4.24 -13.97 -18.38
C ARG A 280 3.50 -13.85 -19.71
N GLN A 281 3.61 -14.85 -20.59
CA GLN A 281 2.85 -14.92 -21.84
C GLN A 281 1.35 -15.04 -21.56
N SER A 282 0.94 -15.92 -20.64
CA SER A 282 -0.47 -16.06 -20.23
C SER A 282 -1.03 -14.76 -19.66
N LEU A 283 -0.29 -14.06 -18.79
CA LEU A 283 -0.73 -12.77 -18.24
C LEU A 283 -0.77 -11.67 -19.31
N SER A 284 0.15 -11.66 -20.28
CA SER A 284 0.10 -10.71 -21.40
C SER A 284 -1.14 -10.90 -22.26
N LEU A 285 -1.53 -12.14 -22.58
CA LEU A 285 -2.76 -12.43 -23.31
C LEU A 285 -4.00 -11.94 -22.55
N LEU A 286 -4.07 -12.20 -21.25
CA LEU A 286 -5.18 -11.74 -20.42
C LEU A 286 -5.25 -10.21 -20.34
N ARG A 287 -4.11 -9.52 -20.25
CA ARG A 287 -4.04 -8.05 -20.28
C ARG A 287 -4.55 -7.50 -21.62
N ASP A 288 -4.18 -8.13 -22.73
CA ASP A 288 -4.64 -7.73 -24.05
C ASP A 288 -6.15 -7.91 -24.21
N ILE A 289 -6.70 -9.06 -23.78
CA ILE A 289 -8.15 -9.30 -23.75
C ILE A 289 -8.83 -8.25 -22.86
N GLN A 290 -8.37 -8.06 -21.61
CA GLN A 290 -8.95 -7.06 -20.72
C GLN A 290 -8.95 -5.66 -21.33
N SER A 291 -7.87 -5.26 -22.00
CA SER A 291 -7.75 -3.93 -22.61
C SER A 291 -8.82 -3.66 -23.68
N ARG A 292 -9.29 -4.70 -24.39
CA ARG A 292 -10.37 -4.59 -25.39
C ARG A 292 -11.75 -4.41 -24.76
N HIS A 293 -11.95 -4.92 -23.54
CA HIS A 293 -13.26 -4.96 -22.88
C HIS A 293 -13.40 -3.98 -21.71
N GLU A 294 -12.30 -3.46 -21.14
CA GLU A 294 -12.32 -2.71 -19.88
C GLU A 294 -13.20 -1.46 -19.94
N ASP A 295 -13.17 -0.70 -21.03
CA ASP A 295 -13.94 0.54 -21.14
C ASP A 295 -15.44 0.26 -21.28
N ALA A 296 -15.81 -0.83 -21.97
CA ALA A 296 -17.20 -1.27 -22.08
C ALA A 296 -17.73 -1.73 -20.72
N LEU A 297 -16.98 -2.57 -20.00
CA LEU A 297 -17.36 -3.04 -18.67
C LEU A 297 -17.45 -1.89 -17.65
N LEU A 298 -16.46 -0.99 -17.63
CA LEU A 298 -16.46 0.18 -16.76
C LEU A 298 -17.57 1.18 -17.12
N SER A 299 -18.13 1.15 -18.33
CA SER A 299 -19.28 2.01 -18.67
C SER A 299 -20.59 1.53 -18.04
N ILE A 300 -20.67 0.28 -17.60
CA ILE A 300 -21.86 -0.29 -16.96
C ILE A 300 -22.05 0.38 -15.60
N THR A 301 -23.24 0.93 -15.38
CA THR A 301 -23.56 1.63 -14.13
C THR A 301 -23.44 0.70 -12.93
N GLY A 302 -22.61 1.10 -11.96
CA GLY A 302 -22.36 0.34 -10.73
C GLY A 302 -21.26 -0.72 -10.86
N VAL A 303 -20.54 -0.78 -11.99
CA VAL A 303 -19.23 -1.45 -12.06
C VAL A 303 -18.17 -0.46 -11.59
N SER A 304 -17.43 -0.85 -10.55
CA SER A 304 -16.43 -0.03 -9.87
C SER A 304 -15.01 -0.32 -10.35
N GLY A 305 -14.75 -1.53 -10.85
CA GLY A 305 -13.45 -1.94 -11.37
C GLY A 305 -13.48 -3.25 -12.15
N VAL A 306 -12.40 -3.52 -12.88
CA VAL A 306 -12.15 -4.78 -13.59
C VAL A 306 -10.68 -5.17 -13.41
N GLY A 307 -10.38 -6.45 -13.23
CA GLY A 307 -9.01 -6.96 -13.10
C GLY A 307 -8.86 -8.41 -13.55
N ILE A 308 -7.67 -8.97 -13.35
CA ILE A 308 -7.33 -10.37 -13.65
C ILE A 308 -7.05 -11.07 -12.33
N GLY A 309 -7.80 -12.12 -12.03
CA GLY A 309 -7.65 -12.93 -10.83
C GLY A 309 -7.90 -14.40 -11.16
N MET A 310 -8.45 -15.14 -10.20
CA MET A 310 -8.83 -16.54 -10.38
C MET A 310 -10.36 -16.71 -10.41
N SER A 311 -10.80 -17.81 -11.03
CA SER A 311 -12.17 -18.32 -10.97
C SER A 311 -12.66 -18.48 -9.53
N GLU A 312 -13.96 -18.70 -9.33
CA GLU A 312 -14.49 -18.98 -7.99
C GLU A 312 -13.91 -20.26 -7.37
N ALA A 313 -13.59 -21.26 -8.19
CA ALA A 313 -12.95 -22.50 -7.76
C ALA A 313 -11.43 -22.33 -7.53
N GLY A 314 -10.83 -21.25 -8.04
CA GLY A 314 -9.40 -20.98 -7.90
C GLY A 314 -8.49 -21.80 -8.82
N ASP A 315 -9.06 -22.45 -9.84
CA ASP A 315 -8.40 -23.42 -10.72
C ASP A 315 -7.99 -22.86 -12.09
N GLU A 316 -8.59 -21.76 -12.54
CA GLU A 316 -8.27 -21.09 -13.80
C GLU A 316 -8.28 -19.56 -13.67
N PRO A 317 -7.54 -18.82 -14.54
CA PRO A 317 -7.61 -17.37 -14.58
C PRO A 317 -9.01 -16.88 -14.94
N ALA A 318 -9.45 -15.78 -14.32
CA ALA A 318 -10.74 -15.16 -14.60
C ALA A 318 -10.62 -13.63 -14.64
N PHE A 319 -11.50 -13.00 -15.42
CA PHE A 319 -11.72 -11.56 -15.28
C PHE A 319 -12.59 -11.29 -14.07
N ILE A 320 -12.08 -10.46 -13.17
CA ILE A 320 -12.80 -10.03 -11.99
C ILE A 320 -13.51 -8.72 -12.32
N VAL A 321 -14.82 -8.68 -12.16
CA VAL A 321 -15.63 -7.46 -12.29
C VAL A 321 -16.16 -7.07 -10.93
N TYR A 322 -15.68 -5.93 -10.43
CA TYR A 322 -16.09 -5.38 -9.14
C TYR A 322 -17.36 -4.55 -9.29
N ILE A 323 -18.34 -4.80 -8.43
CA ILE A 323 -19.64 -4.11 -8.44
C ILE A 323 -19.92 -3.40 -7.10
N GLU A 324 -20.59 -2.26 -7.19
CA GLU A 324 -20.87 -1.41 -6.03
C GLU A 324 -21.97 -1.99 -5.12
N LYS A 325 -22.99 -2.62 -5.70
CA LYS A 325 -24.17 -3.11 -4.98
C LYS A 325 -24.28 -4.62 -5.09
N ASP A 326 -24.77 -5.27 -4.04
CA ASP A 326 -24.98 -6.72 -4.03
C ASP A 326 -26.23 -7.10 -4.83
N GLN A 327 -26.10 -7.10 -6.15
CA GLN A 327 -27.18 -7.42 -7.10
C GLN A 327 -26.68 -8.27 -8.27
N PRO A 328 -25.96 -9.39 -8.03
CA PRO A 328 -25.25 -10.13 -9.08
C PRO A 328 -26.18 -10.55 -10.23
N ALA A 329 -27.41 -10.97 -9.96
CA ALA A 329 -28.39 -11.34 -11.00
C ALA A 329 -28.75 -10.19 -11.96
N LYS A 330 -28.71 -8.93 -11.48
CA LYS A 330 -28.90 -7.75 -12.33
C LYS A 330 -27.69 -7.53 -13.22
N TYR A 331 -26.49 -7.63 -12.64
CA TYR A 331 -25.23 -7.42 -13.34
C TYR A 331 -24.94 -8.50 -14.38
N ARG A 332 -25.29 -9.77 -14.12
CA ARG A 332 -25.20 -10.89 -15.07
C ARG A 332 -26.05 -10.71 -16.34
N LYS A 333 -27.05 -9.81 -16.33
CA LYS A 333 -27.78 -9.44 -17.56
C LYS A 333 -27.00 -8.50 -18.49
N MET A 334 -25.96 -7.85 -17.96
CA MET A 334 -25.18 -6.82 -18.67
C MET A 334 -23.71 -7.22 -18.85
N ILE A 335 -23.21 -8.12 -18.01
CA ILE A 335 -21.84 -8.63 -18.02
C ILE A 335 -21.89 -10.08 -18.51
N PRO A 336 -21.17 -10.43 -19.59
CA PRO A 336 -21.15 -11.79 -20.10
C PRO A 336 -20.44 -12.73 -19.11
N ASP A 337 -20.79 -14.01 -19.14
CA ASP A 337 -20.15 -15.02 -18.29
C ASP A 337 -18.72 -15.33 -18.71
N HIS A 338 -18.37 -15.05 -19.97
CA HIS A 338 -17.03 -15.22 -20.52
C HIS A 338 -16.64 -14.06 -21.43
N LEU A 339 -15.36 -13.71 -21.46
CA LEU A 339 -14.76 -12.78 -22.40
C LEU A 339 -13.68 -13.52 -23.20
N GLU A 340 -13.93 -13.69 -24.50
CA GLU A 340 -13.00 -14.41 -25.40
C GLU A 340 -12.60 -15.80 -24.84
N GLY A 341 -13.56 -16.50 -24.23
CA GLY A 341 -13.36 -17.84 -23.66
C GLY A 341 -12.88 -17.88 -22.20
N ILE A 342 -12.50 -16.73 -21.62
CA ILE A 342 -12.05 -16.64 -20.22
C ILE A 342 -13.25 -16.32 -19.32
N PRO A 343 -13.44 -17.02 -18.19
CA PRO A 343 -14.57 -16.80 -17.30
C PRO A 343 -14.56 -15.41 -16.67
N VAL A 344 -15.77 -14.91 -16.35
CA VAL A 344 -15.98 -13.66 -15.63
C VAL A 344 -16.57 -13.94 -14.24
N ARG A 345 -15.84 -13.51 -13.21
CA ARG A 345 -16.25 -13.55 -11.81
C ARG A 345 -16.70 -12.16 -11.37
N ILE A 346 -17.87 -12.07 -10.75
CA ILE A 346 -18.41 -10.80 -10.24
C ILE A 346 -18.21 -10.75 -8.73
N ILE A 347 -17.57 -9.70 -8.24
CA ILE A 347 -17.30 -9.50 -6.81
C ILE A 347 -17.96 -8.21 -6.34
N ARG A 348 -18.74 -8.27 -5.26
CA ARG A 348 -19.27 -7.06 -4.62
C ARG A 348 -18.16 -6.38 -3.83
N SER A 349 -17.71 -5.22 -4.30
CA SER A 349 -16.66 -4.43 -3.65
C SER A 349 -17.17 -3.21 -2.89
N GLY A 350 -18.33 -2.68 -3.26
CA GLY A 350 -18.67 -1.29 -2.93
C GLY A 350 -17.90 -0.28 -3.79
N ILE A 351 -17.89 0.97 -3.35
CA ILE A 351 -17.20 2.07 -4.05
C ILE A 351 -15.77 2.15 -3.54
N PHE A 352 -14.81 2.16 -4.47
CA PHE A 352 -13.41 2.44 -4.13
C PHE A 352 -13.21 3.93 -3.83
N LYS A 353 -12.57 4.22 -2.71
CA LYS A 353 -12.25 5.58 -2.26
C LYS A 353 -10.77 5.67 -1.95
N ALA A 354 -10.20 6.84 -2.20
CA ALA A 354 -8.94 7.19 -1.55
C ALA A 354 -9.21 7.28 -0.04
N TYR A 355 -8.27 6.76 0.73
CA TYR A 355 -8.37 6.61 2.17
C TYR A 355 -7.79 7.80 2.92
#